data_AF-A0A1B0CFC7-F1
#
_entry.id   AF-A0A1B0CFC7-F1
#
_cell.length_a   1.000
_cell.length_b   1.000
_cell.length_c   1.000
_cell.angle_alpha   90.00
_cell.angle_beta   90.00
_cell.angle_gamma   90.00
#
_symmetry.space_group_name_H-M   'P 1'
#
loop_
_entity.id
_entity.type
_entity.pdbx_description
1 polymer ?
#
loop_
_entity_poly.entity_id
_entity_poly.type
_entity_poly.pdbx_seq_one_letter_code
_entity_poly.pdbx_strand_id
1 'polypeptide(L)'
;MIAVGLIFVLLILYLLKIDFIKRCMRFRKIIDFSYKLPGPPLAELAKKAHKEKVLPWLMECRQKYGERFVIWFGKDLVFFLTQPEDIKVVLSSQEVISKSGNYRVIKPWLGEGLLTSTGAKWQKNRKLLTPAFHFNILKQFQVVMEDCSDILVRKFSEVANVKSVDIYPFITLYALDVICETAMGH
;
A
#
# COMPACT_ATOMS: atom_id res chain seq x y z
N MET A 1 -42.83 -24.08 15.80
CA MET A 1 -41.89 -23.45 14.84
C MET A 1 -41.29 -22.14 15.36
N ILE A 2 -42.07 -21.23 15.93
CA ILE A 2 -41.58 -19.92 16.44
C ILE A 2 -40.51 -20.06 17.55
N ALA A 3 -40.72 -20.95 18.52
CA ALA A 3 -39.79 -21.13 19.64
C ALA A 3 -38.40 -21.65 19.21
N VAL A 4 -38.35 -22.56 18.22
CA VAL A 4 -37.09 -23.08 17.66
C VAL A 4 -36.31 -21.96 16.94
N GLY A 5 -37.02 -21.09 16.22
CA GLY A 5 -36.41 -19.92 15.60
C GLY A 5 -35.82 -18.93 16.61
N LEU A 6 -36.52 -18.69 17.73
CA LEU A 6 -36.04 -17.79 18.79
C LEU A 6 -34.74 -18.32 19.44
N ILE A 7 -34.67 -19.62 19.73
CA ILE A 7 -33.47 -20.25 20.29
C ILE A 7 -32.29 -20.12 19.33
N PHE A 8 -32.50 -20.33 18.04
CA PHE A 8 -31.45 -20.21 17.03
C PHE A 8 -30.92 -18.77 16.93
N VAL A 9 -31.81 -17.77 16.96
CA VAL A 9 -31.42 -16.35 16.99
C VAL A 9 -30.61 -16.02 18.24
N LEU A 10 -31.04 -16.47 19.42
CA LEU A 10 -30.30 -16.25 20.68
C LEU A 10 -28.92 -16.92 20.68
N LEU A 11 -28.82 -18.13 20.11
CA LEU A 11 -27.55 -18.83 19.95
C LEU A 11 -26.60 -18.05 19.03
N ILE A 12 -27.09 -17.54 17.89
CA ILE A 12 -26.30 -16.70 16.98
C ILE A 12 -25.82 -15.45 17.71
N LEU A 13 -26.71 -14.73 18.40
CA LEU A 13 -26.35 -13.52 19.16
C LEU A 13 -25.30 -13.83 20.25
N TYR A 14 -25.41 -14.98 20.91
CA TYR A 14 -24.44 -15.42 21.90
C TYR A 14 -23.06 -15.71 21.29
N LEU A 15 -23.01 -16.42 20.15
CA LEU A 15 -21.76 -16.68 19.43
C LEU A 15 -21.11 -15.38 18.92
N LEU A 16 -21.91 -14.46 18.36
CA LEU A 16 -21.45 -13.14 17.95
C LEU A 16 -20.88 -12.34 19.13
N LYS A 17 -21.52 -12.41 20.30
CA LYS A 17 -21.02 -11.77 21.52
C LYS A 17 -19.68 -12.36 21.96
N ILE A 18 -19.53 -13.68 21.96
CA ILE A 18 -18.25 -14.34 22.29
C ILE A 18 -17.16 -13.89 21.32
N ASP A 19 -17.44 -13.88 20.02
CA ASP A 19 -16.47 -13.49 19.00
C ASP A 19 -16.10 -12.00 19.11
N PHE A 20 -17.07 -11.15 19.43
CA PHE A 20 -16.84 -9.74 19.72
C PHE A 20 -15.94 -9.56 20.95
N ILE A 21 -16.22 -10.24 22.07
CA ILE A 21 -15.38 -10.19 23.28
C ILE A 21 -13.95 -10.67 22.97
N LYS A 22 -13.79 -11.79 22.24
CA LYS A 22 -12.47 -12.29 21.81
C LYS A 22 -11.73 -11.25 20.97
N ARG A 23 -12.42 -10.56 20.05
CA ARG A 23 -11.84 -9.49 19.23
C ARG A 23 -11.41 -8.30 20.10
N CYS A 24 -12.24 -7.87 21.04
CA CYS A 24 -11.90 -6.81 22.00
C CYS A 24 -10.69 -7.18 22.87
N MET A 25 -10.62 -8.41 23.38
CA MET A 25 -9.48 -8.89 24.17
C MET A 25 -8.18 -8.90 23.34
N ARG A 26 -8.23 -9.38 22.09
CA ARG A 26 -7.06 -9.33 21.19
C ARG A 26 -6.63 -7.89 20.92
N PHE A 27 -7.59 -7.00 20.63
CA PHE A 27 -7.31 -5.61 20.36
C PHE A 27 -6.68 -4.90 21.58
N ARG A 28 -7.19 -5.17 22.78
CA ARG A 28 -6.61 -4.66 24.04
C ARG A 28 -5.17 -5.13 24.24
N LYS A 29 -4.85 -6.40 23.96
CA LYS A 29 -3.46 -6.89 24.01
C LYS A 29 -2.53 -6.13 23.06
N ILE A 30 -3.01 -5.78 21.86
CA ILE A 30 -2.21 -5.00 20.90
C ILE A 30 -2.03 -3.56 21.39
N ILE A 31 -3.06 -2.95 21.99
CA ILE A 31 -2.97 -1.64 22.64
C ILE A 31 -1.93 -1.67 23.75
N ASP A 32 -2.03 -2.63 24.68
CA ASP A 32 -1.11 -2.76 25.81
C ASP A 32 0.33 -3.01 25.32
N PHE A 33 0.50 -3.73 24.22
CA PHE A 33 1.79 -3.91 23.57
C PHE A 33 2.32 -2.63 22.90
N SER A 34 1.45 -1.85 22.25
CA SER A 34 1.83 -0.61 21.57
C SER A 34 2.40 0.43 22.53
N TYR A 35 1.92 0.49 23.78
CA TYR A 35 2.45 1.40 24.80
C TYR A 35 3.88 1.06 25.26
N LYS A 36 4.39 -0.13 24.93
CA LYS A 36 5.78 -0.53 25.21
C LYS A 36 6.75 -0.10 24.10
N LEU A 37 6.23 0.38 22.98
CA LEU A 37 7.00 0.72 21.80
C LEU A 37 7.01 2.24 21.61
N PRO A 38 8.10 2.81 21.08
CA PRO A 38 8.16 4.23 20.77
C PRO A 38 7.19 4.55 19.62
N GLY A 39 6.45 5.66 19.75
CA GLY A 39 5.47 6.09 18.75
C GLY A 39 4.54 7.18 19.29
N PRO A 40 3.82 7.90 18.41
CA PRO A 40 2.88 8.93 18.84
C PRO A 40 1.69 8.32 19.59
N PRO A 41 1.25 8.94 20.71
CA PRO A 41 0.00 8.58 21.35
C PRO A 41 -1.17 8.69 20.38
N LEU A 42 -2.20 7.87 20.56
CA LEU A 42 -3.39 7.86 19.70
C LEU A 42 -4.07 9.24 19.61
N ALA A 43 -3.99 10.05 20.66
CA ALA A 43 -4.49 11.41 20.69
C ALA A 43 -3.70 12.39 19.80
N GLU A 44 -2.37 12.22 19.68
CA GLU A 44 -1.53 13.03 18.79
C GLU A 44 -1.82 12.67 17.33
N LEU A 45 -1.98 11.38 17.04
CA LEU A 45 -2.36 10.88 15.72
C LEU A 45 -3.70 11.47 15.26
N ALA A 46 -4.74 11.43 16.09
CA ALA A 46 -6.06 11.94 15.72
C ALA A 46 -6.06 13.43 15.35
N LYS A 47 -5.17 14.22 15.96
CA LYS A 47 -5.01 15.65 15.66
C LYS A 47 -4.27 15.91 14.35
N LYS A 48 -3.23 15.11 14.05
CA LYS A 48 -2.39 15.30 12.85
C LYS A 48 -2.91 14.60 11.60
N ALA A 49 -3.71 13.53 11.74
CA ALA A 49 -4.22 12.72 10.64
C ALA A 49 -5.03 13.51 9.59
N HIS A 50 -5.57 14.67 9.94
CA HIS A 50 -6.38 15.49 9.04
C HIS A 50 -5.61 16.66 8.39
N LYS A 51 -4.41 17.02 8.90
CA LYS A 51 -3.80 18.33 8.62
C LYS A 51 -2.41 18.30 7.96
N GLU A 52 -1.67 17.20 8.05
CA GLU A 52 -0.29 17.16 7.55
C GLU A 52 -0.12 16.26 6.33
N LYS A 53 0.81 16.64 5.45
CA LYS A 53 1.32 15.75 4.40
C LYS A 53 1.95 14.53 5.08
N VAL A 54 1.55 13.34 4.65
CA VAL A 54 1.93 12.08 5.31
C VAL A 54 3.46 11.92 5.43
N LEU A 55 4.21 12.23 4.37
CA LEU A 55 5.67 12.02 4.37
C LEU A 55 6.43 12.92 5.36
N PRO A 56 6.27 14.26 5.38
CA PRO A 56 6.88 15.11 6.40
C PRO A 56 6.55 14.66 7.83
N TRP A 57 5.29 14.30 8.09
CA TRP A 57 4.89 13.83 9.41
C TRP A 57 5.59 12.52 9.81
N LEU A 58 5.76 11.58 8.88
CA LEU A 58 6.53 10.36 9.13
C LEU A 58 8.02 10.65 9.41
N MET A 59 8.59 11.66 8.75
CA MET A 59 9.96 12.11 9.01
C MET A 59 10.09 12.72 10.41
N GLU A 60 9.13 13.53 10.84
CA GLU A 60 9.07 14.06 12.22
C GLU A 60 8.94 12.93 13.24
N CYS A 61 8.08 11.93 12.96
CA CYS A 61 7.93 10.77 13.83
C CYS A 61 9.25 10.00 13.97
N ARG A 62 9.98 9.79 12.87
CA ARG A 62 11.30 9.17 12.90
C ARG A 62 12.28 9.97 13.75
N GLN A 63 12.31 11.30 13.59
CA GLN A 63 13.20 12.16 14.40
C GLN A 63 12.87 12.10 15.89
N LYS A 64 11.58 12.03 16.25
CA LYS A 64 11.11 12.06 17.65
C LYS A 64 11.19 10.69 18.34
N TYR A 65 10.85 9.62 17.63
CA TYR A 65 10.68 8.27 18.18
C TYR A 65 11.82 7.31 17.79
N GLY A 66 12.75 7.76 16.95
CA GLY A 66 13.90 6.99 16.50
C GLY A 66 13.62 6.17 15.24
N GLU A 67 14.52 5.22 14.98
CA GLU A 67 14.57 4.47 13.72
C GLU A 67 13.63 3.25 13.68
N ARG A 68 12.99 2.96 14.82
CA ARG A 68 12.01 1.91 15.02
C ARG A 68 10.88 2.52 15.80
N PHE A 69 9.71 2.66 15.20
CA PHE A 69 8.55 3.21 15.89
C PHE A 69 7.26 2.61 15.36
N VAL A 70 6.19 2.77 16.11
CA VAL A 70 4.86 2.31 15.71
C VAL A 70 3.89 3.47 15.54
N ILE A 71 3.00 3.33 14.57
CA ILE A 71 1.89 4.26 14.35
C ILE A 71 0.60 3.45 14.26
N TRP A 72 -0.45 3.93 14.90
CA TRP A 72 -1.79 3.40 14.73
C TRP A 72 -2.38 3.85 13.39
N PHE A 73 -2.94 2.92 12.63
CA PHE A 73 -3.72 3.21 11.42
C PHE A 73 -5.11 2.58 11.56
N GLY A 74 -6.04 3.36 12.09
CA GLY A 74 -7.36 2.85 12.50
C GLY A 74 -7.21 1.74 13.56
N LYS A 75 -7.54 0.51 13.18
CA LYS A 75 -7.44 -0.68 14.06
C LYS A 75 -6.12 -1.43 13.96
N ASP A 76 -5.25 -1.06 13.01
CA ASP A 76 -4.02 -1.79 12.71
C ASP A 76 -2.81 -1.03 13.26
N LEU A 77 -1.90 -1.73 13.95
CA LEU A 77 -0.65 -1.16 14.45
C LEU A 77 0.44 -1.37 13.39
N VAL A 78 0.99 -0.28 12.86
CA VAL A 78 1.98 -0.30 11.77
C VAL A 78 3.37 -0.06 12.34
N PHE A 79 4.31 -0.96 12.02
CA PHE A 79 5.72 -0.81 12.35
C PHE A 79 6.44 -0.05 11.25
N PHE A 80 7.14 1.00 11.65
CA PHE A 80 8.05 1.76 10.80
C PHE A 80 9.47 1.36 11.15
N LEU A 81 10.16 0.81 10.15
CA LEU A 81 11.55 0.37 10.22
C LEU A 81 12.33 1.17 9.19
N THR A 82 13.34 1.90 9.64
CA THR A 82 14.19 2.72 8.75
C THR A 82 15.63 2.24 8.71
N GLN A 83 16.03 1.33 9.60
CA GLN A 83 17.34 0.69 9.54
C GLN A 83 17.38 -0.42 8.48
N PRO A 84 18.40 -0.44 7.60
CA PRO A 84 18.55 -1.47 6.57
C PRO A 84 18.58 -2.90 7.11
N GLU A 85 19.17 -3.11 8.29
CA GLU A 85 19.28 -4.43 8.93
C GLU A 85 17.90 -5.00 9.26
N ASP A 86 17.01 -4.17 9.83
CA ASP A 86 15.66 -4.57 10.18
C ASP A 86 14.80 -4.83 8.94
N ILE A 87 14.93 -3.94 7.94
CA ILE A 87 14.21 -4.05 6.65
C ILE A 87 14.61 -5.36 5.96
N LYS A 88 15.90 -5.70 5.96
CA LYS A 88 16.41 -6.95 5.37
C LYS A 88 15.78 -8.17 6.03
N VAL A 89 15.66 -8.20 7.36
CA VAL A 89 15.04 -9.32 8.09
C VAL A 89 13.59 -9.52 7.63
N VAL A 90 12.81 -8.44 7.51
CA VAL A 90 11.41 -8.53 7.09
C VAL A 90 11.29 -8.94 5.62
N LEU A 91 12.04 -8.30 4.72
CA LEU A 91 11.94 -8.54 3.27
C LEU A 91 12.53 -9.89 2.83
N SER A 92 13.43 -10.49 3.61
CA SER A 92 13.98 -11.82 3.34
C SER A 92 13.17 -12.97 3.96
N SER A 93 12.24 -12.66 4.86
CA SER A 93 11.41 -13.65 5.53
C SER A 93 10.49 -14.39 4.56
N GLN A 94 10.41 -15.72 4.71
CA GLN A 94 9.41 -16.56 4.04
C GLN A 94 8.08 -16.61 4.80
N GLU A 95 8.04 -16.09 6.03
CA GLU A 95 6.83 -16.07 6.86
C GLU A 95 6.01 -14.80 6.60
N VAL A 96 6.67 -13.65 6.41
CA VAL A 96 6.03 -12.33 6.22
C VAL A 96 5.90 -11.99 4.73
N ILE A 97 5.35 -12.93 3.95
CA ILE A 97 5.24 -12.81 2.48
C ILE A 97 3.86 -12.33 2.01
N SER A 98 2.91 -12.19 2.92
CA SER A 98 1.53 -11.81 2.59
C SER A 98 1.36 -10.29 2.49
N LYS A 99 0.48 -9.84 1.58
CA LYS A 99 0.13 -8.43 1.47
C LYS A 99 -0.60 -7.95 2.72
N SER A 100 -0.27 -6.73 3.15
CA SER A 100 -0.96 -6.09 4.28
C SER A 100 -2.48 -6.02 4.06
N GLY A 101 -3.24 -5.97 5.16
CA GLY A 101 -4.69 -5.76 5.10
C GLY A 101 -5.10 -4.48 4.37
N ASN A 102 -4.20 -3.50 4.26
CA ASN A 102 -4.45 -2.22 3.59
C ASN A 102 -4.73 -2.40 2.09
N TYR A 103 -4.21 -3.45 1.46
CA TYR A 103 -4.52 -3.78 0.05
C TYR A 103 -6.00 -4.13 -0.17
N ARG A 104 -6.77 -4.44 0.88
CA ARG A 104 -8.21 -4.69 0.77
C ARG A 104 -8.98 -3.47 0.28
N VAL A 105 -8.49 -2.26 0.52
CA VAL A 105 -9.16 -1.01 0.11
C VAL A 105 -9.15 -0.87 -1.42
N ILE A 106 -8.05 -1.24 -2.08
CA ILE A 106 -7.91 -1.13 -3.54
C ILE A 106 -8.43 -2.35 -4.30
N LYS A 107 -8.66 -3.46 -3.59
CA LYS A 107 -9.06 -4.75 -4.18
C LYS A 107 -10.40 -4.72 -4.95
N PRO A 108 -11.46 -4.00 -4.52
CA PRO A 108 -12.71 -3.96 -5.27
C PRO A 108 -12.58 -3.33 -6.67
N TRP A 109 -11.68 -2.34 -6.80
CA TRP A 109 -11.42 -1.66 -8.07
C TRP A 109 -10.39 -2.42 -8.93
N LEU A 110 -9.26 -2.83 -8.34
CA LEU A 110 -8.14 -3.43 -9.06
C LEU A 110 -8.28 -4.95 -9.25
N GLY A 111 -9.22 -5.59 -8.55
CA GLY A 111 -9.38 -7.04 -8.53
C GLY A 111 -8.21 -7.78 -7.88
N GLU A 112 -8.04 -9.05 -8.24
CA GLU A 112 -6.98 -9.95 -7.75
C GLU A 112 -5.86 -10.16 -8.78
N GLY A 113 -5.02 -9.13 -8.94
CA GLY A 113 -3.85 -9.14 -9.83
C GLY A 113 -2.52 -9.35 -9.09
N LEU A 114 -1.39 -9.05 -9.74
CA LEU A 114 -0.05 -9.20 -9.16
C LEU A 114 0.16 -8.35 -7.88
N LEU A 115 -0.45 -7.16 -7.83
CA LEU A 115 -0.31 -6.24 -6.69
C LEU A 115 -1.07 -6.70 -5.44
N THR A 116 -2.27 -7.28 -5.63
CA THR A 116 -3.25 -7.56 -4.56
C THR A 116 -3.33 -9.03 -4.16
N SER A 117 -2.85 -9.96 -5.00
CA SER A 117 -2.83 -11.39 -4.71
C SER A 117 -1.66 -11.81 -3.79
N THR A 118 -1.76 -13.00 -3.20
CA THR A 118 -0.74 -13.62 -2.34
C THR A 118 -0.68 -15.13 -2.61
N GLY A 119 0.40 -15.80 -2.18
CA GLY A 119 0.53 -17.26 -2.24
C GLY A 119 0.57 -17.79 -3.67
N ALA A 120 -0.05 -18.96 -3.90
CA ALA A 120 -0.02 -19.65 -5.20
C ALA A 120 -0.57 -18.81 -6.37
N LYS A 121 -1.62 -18.02 -6.14
CA LYS A 121 -2.19 -17.13 -7.17
C LYS A 121 -1.19 -16.05 -7.59
N TRP A 122 -0.52 -15.42 -6.61
CA TRP A 122 0.54 -14.46 -6.88
C TRP A 122 1.72 -15.10 -7.63
N GLN A 123 2.16 -16.28 -7.19
CA GLN A 123 3.25 -17.01 -7.84
C GLN A 123 2.92 -17.34 -9.30
N LYS A 124 1.71 -17.84 -9.57
CA LYS A 124 1.22 -18.13 -10.93
C LYS A 124 1.23 -16.86 -11.79
N ASN A 125 0.63 -15.77 -11.31
CA ASN A 125 0.55 -14.51 -12.04
C ASN A 125 1.94 -13.93 -12.30
N ARG A 126 2.85 -13.97 -11.31
CA ARG A 126 4.23 -13.52 -11.47
C ARG A 126 4.97 -14.35 -12.51
N LYS A 127 4.86 -15.68 -12.45
CA LYS A 127 5.51 -16.58 -13.42
C LYS A 127 5.04 -16.28 -14.86
N LEU A 128 3.76 -15.99 -15.04
CA LEU A 128 3.19 -15.64 -16.34
C LEU A 128 3.72 -14.29 -16.87
N LEU A 129 3.81 -13.26 -16.01
CA LEU A 129 4.16 -11.90 -16.42
C LEU A 129 5.68 -11.63 -16.51
N THR A 130 6.51 -12.36 -15.76
CA THR A 130 7.95 -12.11 -15.69
C THR A 130 8.64 -12.06 -17.07
N PRO A 131 8.32 -12.92 -18.06
CA PRO A 131 8.94 -12.85 -19.39
C PRO A 131 8.76 -11.50 -20.10
N ALA A 132 7.64 -10.79 -19.88
CA ALA A 132 7.39 -9.48 -20.49
C ALA A 132 8.33 -8.38 -19.96
N PHE A 133 8.94 -8.60 -18.79
CA PHE A 133 9.92 -7.69 -18.20
C PHE A 133 11.37 -8.16 -18.41
N HIS A 134 11.60 -9.14 -19.30
CA HIS A 134 12.94 -9.56 -19.66
C HIS A 134 13.62 -8.51 -20.57
N PHE A 135 14.93 -8.30 -20.42
CA PHE A 135 15.67 -7.23 -21.11
C PHE A 135 15.46 -7.19 -22.63
N ASN A 136 15.34 -8.35 -23.29
CA ASN A 136 15.11 -8.42 -24.74
C ASN A 136 13.72 -7.90 -25.15
N ILE A 137 12.72 -8.03 -24.29
CA ILE A 137 11.38 -7.45 -24.51
C ILE A 137 11.41 -5.96 -24.19
N LEU A 138 12.03 -5.57 -23.07
CA LEU A 138 12.17 -4.15 -22.70
C LEU A 138 12.87 -3.31 -23.79
N LYS A 139 13.85 -3.88 -24.49
CA LYS A 139 14.50 -3.23 -25.65
C LYS A 139 13.52 -2.90 -26.78
N GLN A 140 12.48 -3.71 -26.98
CA GLN A 140 11.47 -3.45 -28.01
C GLN A 140 10.59 -2.25 -27.62
N PHE A 141 10.36 -2.05 -26.32
CA PHE A 141 9.63 -0.89 -25.81
C PHE A 141 10.41 0.43 -25.92
N GLN A 142 11.72 0.37 -26.21
CA GLN A 142 12.55 1.57 -26.38
C GLN A 142 12.01 2.47 -27.49
N VAL A 143 11.54 1.89 -28.60
CA VAL A 143 10.99 2.65 -29.74
C VAL A 143 9.78 3.46 -29.28
N VAL A 144 8.85 2.83 -28.56
CA VAL A 144 7.68 3.51 -27.99
C VAL A 144 8.09 4.60 -27.00
N MET A 145 9.06 4.32 -26.13
CA MET A 145 9.55 5.31 -25.17
C MET A 145 10.21 6.51 -25.86
N GLU A 146 10.89 6.30 -26.98
CA GLU A 146 11.49 7.35 -27.81
C GLU A 146 10.40 8.21 -28.47
N ASP A 147 9.40 7.60 -29.09
CA ASP A 147 8.26 8.30 -29.70
C ASP A 147 7.51 9.16 -28.67
N CYS A 148 7.20 8.60 -27.49
CA CYS A 148 6.59 9.35 -26.38
C CYS A 148 7.52 10.48 -25.88
N SER A 149 8.84 10.28 -25.92
CA SER A 149 9.82 11.29 -25.48
C SER A 149 9.87 12.46 -26.44
N ASP A 150 9.78 12.22 -27.75
CA ASP A 150 9.69 13.28 -28.75
C ASP A 150 8.46 14.15 -28.54
N ILE A 151 7.31 13.55 -28.21
CA ILE A 151 6.09 14.28 -27.84
C ILE A 151 6.34 15.12 -26.58
N LEU A 152 6.93 14.54 -25.54
CA LEU A 152 7.26 15.25 -24.31
C LEU A 152 8.18 16.47 -24.57
N VAL A 153 9.23 16.31 -25.38
CA VAL A 153 10.16 17.39 -25.74
C VAL A 153 9.45 18.49 -26.52
N ARG A 154 8.57 18.14 -27.47
CA ARG A 154 7.73 19.13 -28.16
C ARG A 154 6.85 19.90 -27.19
N LYS A 155 6.22 19.22 -26.23
CA LYS A 155 5.39 19.84 -25.18
C LYS A 155 6.17 20.74 -24.24
N PHE A 156 7.41 20.38 -23.90
CA PHE A 156 8.30 21.28 -23.17
C PHE A 156 8.73 22.49 -23.99
N SER A 157 8.94 22.33 -25.29
CA SER A 157 9.31 23.44 -26.18
C SER A 157 8.21 24.51 -26.26
N GLU A 158 6.93 24.13 -26.22
CA GLU A 158 5.78 25.05 -26.18
C GLU A 158 5.79 25.98 -24.95
N VAL A 159 6.43 25.54 -23.85
CA VAL A 159 6.51 26.28 -22.58
C VAL A 159 7.92 26.73 -22.25
N ALA A 160 8.87 26.67 -23.19
CA ALA A 160 10.28 26.97 -22.92
C ALA A 160 10.55 28.45 -22.57
N ASN A 161 9.63 29.37 -22.94
CA ASN A 161 9.80 30.81 -22.73
C ASN A 161 9.38 31.32 -21.35
N VAL A 162 8.86 30.45 -20.46
CA VAL A 162 8.53 30.83 -19.08
C VAL A 162 9.66 30.52 -18.11
N LYS A 163 9.78 31.35 -17.06
CA LYS A 163 10.85 31.27 -16.05
C LYS A 163 10.88 29.94 -15.26
N SER A 164 9.73 29.31 -15.06
CA SER A 164 9.59 28.04 -14.34
C SER A 164 8.32 27.33 -14.76
N VAL A 165 8.39 26.01 -14.94
CA VAL A 165 7.26 25.16 -15.32
C VAL A 165 7.15 24.01 -14.32
N ASP A 166 5.93 23.68 -13.91
CA ASP A 166 5.66 22.43 -13.21
C ASP A 166 5.69 21.26 -14.20
N ILE A 167 6.70 20.40 -14.08
CA ILE A 167 6.89 19.25 -14.97
C ILE A 167 5.99 18.06 -14.60
N TYR A 168 5.40 18.05 -13.41
CA TYR A 168 4.66 16.89 -12.89
C TYR A 168 3.53 16.42 -13.83
N PRO A 169 2.70 17.31 -14.42
CA PRO A 169 1.68 16.90 -15.38
C PRO A 169 2.27 16.27 -16.65
N PHE A 170 3.37 16.85 -17.17
CA PHE A 170 4.02 16.36 -18.39
C PHE A 170 4.60 14.97 -18.21
N ILE A 171 5.32 14.74 -17.09
CA ILE A 171 5.90 13.44 -16.79
C ILE A 171 4.81 12.40 -16.49
N THR A 172 3.72 12.80 -15.84
CA THR A 172 2.59 11.90 -15.56
C THR A 172 1.93 11.44 -16.87
N LEU A 173 1.70 12.36 -17.82
CA LEU A 173 1.14 12.02 -19.13
C LEU A 173 2.12 11.17 -19.96
N TYR A 174 3.39 11.54 -20.00
CA TYR A 174 4.41 10.72 -20.66
C TYR A 174 4.45 9.28 -20.12
N ALA A 175 4.47 9.11 -18.79
CA ALA A 175 4.48 7.79 -18.19
C ALA A 175 3.19 7.01 -18.47
N LEU A 176 2.05 7.70 -18.57
CA LEU A 176 0.76 7.13 -18.97
C LEU A 176 0.79 6.66 -20.42
N ASP A 177 1.27 7.49 -21.34
CA ASP A 177 1.36 7.16 -22.77
C ASP A 177 2.29 5.94 -22.96
N VAL A 178 3.46 5.94 -22.31
CA VAL A 178 4.40 4.81 -22.38
C VAL A 178 3.75 3.51 -21.88
N ILE A 179 3.05 3.52 -20.74
CA ILE A 179 2.45 2.27 -20.24
C ILE A 179 1.26 1.83 -21.09
N CYS A 180 0.47 2.76 -21.63
CA CYS A 180 -0.64 2.45 -22.52
C CYS A 180 -0.14 1.80 -23.81
N GLU A 181 0.82 2.41 -24.48
CA GLU A 181 1.36 1.91 -25.75
C GLU A 181 2.12 0.58 -25.55
N THR A 182 2.95 0.48 -24.51
CA THR A 182 3.75 -0.75 -24.31
C THR A 182 2.93 -1.93 -23.78
N ALA A 183 1.91 -1.69 -22.95
CA ALA A 183 1.13 -2.77 -22.32
C ALA A 183 -0.20 -3.07 -23.03
N MET A 184 -0.81 -2.09 -23.69
CA MET A 184 -2.11 -2.21 -24.35
C MET A 184 -2.04 -2.07 -25.88
N GLY A 185 -0.96 -1.50 -26.42
CA GLY A 185 -0.79 -1.28 -27.86
C GLY A 185 -1.62 -0.11 -28.41
N HIS A 186 -2.02 0.83 -27.54
CA HIS A 186 -2.87 1.99 -27.81
C HIS A 186 -2.55 3.15 -26.88
#